data_AF-A0AAW5RWW6-F1
#
_entry.id   AF-A0AAW5RWW6-F1
#
_cell.length_a   1.000
_cell.length_b   1.000
_cell.length_c   1.000
_cell.angle_alpha   90.00
_cell.angle_beta   90.00
_cell.angle_gamma   90.00
#
_symmetry.space_group_name_H-M   'P 1'
#
loop_
_entity.id
_entity.type
_entity.pdbx_description
1 polymer ?
#
loop_
_entity_poly.entity_id
_entity_poly.type
_entity_poly.pdbx_seq_one_letter_code
_entity_poly.pdbx_strand_id
1 'polypeptide(L)'
;MDPAGADAAAADQPTSRPRARRRASRAAGPAKSESTQAVTVATEVAAPAPAPKPSAKSGKTLKSLKPPPRRQPHRTLVAWISFAAAVLAVGALAGGVAVLFVQQRDAQAKQSRDQRFVDTATQTVVNMFSYKQDNIDESVNRFVNGTSGPLRGMLSANNNVENLKGLFRSTNATSEAVVNGAALEGVDAVTDNASVLVSVRVTVADIDGVNKPSMPYRLRVIVHEDDAGRMTGYDLKYPDGGN
;
A
#
# COMPACT_ATOMS: atom_id res chain seq x y z
N MET A 1 23.47 65.77 -5.54
CA MET A 1 23.73 65.44 -4.13
C MET A 1 23.52 63.95 -3.93
N ASP A 2 24.59 63.17 -3.97
CA ASP A 2 24.78 62.00 -3.09
C ASP A 2 25.81 62.45 -2.01
N PRO A 3 26.07 61.77 -0.87
CA PRO A 3 25.82 60.34 -0.58
C PRO A 3 25.47 59.99 0.91
N ALA A 4 25.47 58.68 1.19
CA ALA A 4 25.73 57.99 2.48
C ALA A 4 24.56 57.77 3.45
N GLY A 5 24.37 56.60 4.08
CA GLY A 5 25.19 55.38 4.19
C GLY A 5 24.29 54.13 4.35
N ALA A 6 24.75 52.97 3.90
CA ALA A 6 25.47 51.95 4.69
C ALA A 6 24.50 51.19 5.62
N ASP A 7 24.46 49.85 5.69
CA ASP A 7 25.51 48.88 5.46
C ASP A 7 24.95 47.45 5.37
N ALA A 8 25.77 46.56 4.80
CA ALA A 8 25.96 45.14 5.11
C ALA A 8 24.85 44.08 4.90
N ALA A 9 25.20 43.13 4.00
CA ALA A 9 25.23 41.66 4.17
C ALA A 9 23.90 40.92 4.48
N ALA A 10 23.58 39.75 3.93
CA ALA A 10 24.44 38.67 3.48
C ALA A 10 23.71 37.82 2.43
N ALA A 11 24.49 37.30 1.48
CA ALA A 11 24.12 36.12 0.72
C ALA A 11 23.99 34.95 1.70
N ASP A 12 22.87 34.23 1.67
CA ASP A 12 22.80 32.92 2.30
C ASP A 12 22.39 31.85 1.28
N GLN A 13 23.35 30.95 1.10
CA GLN A 13 23.32 29.83 0.17
C GLN A 13 22.40 28.72 0.69
N PRO A 14 21.92 27.83 -0.21
CA PRO A 14 21.02 26.75 0.16
C PRO A 14 21.73 25.74 1.07
N THR A 15 21.36 25.71 2.35
CA THR A 15 21.79 24.64 3.26
C THR A 15 21.01 23.36 2.96
N SER A 16 21.57 22.57 2.04
CA SER A 16 21.31 21.14 1.88
C SER A 16 21.45 20.44 3.23
N ARG A 17 20.34 19.98 3.82
CA ARG A 17 20.36 19.14 5.01
C ARG A 17 20.86 17.74 4.62
N PRO A 18 21.98 17.24 5.14
CA PRO A 18 22.44 15.89 4.83
C PRO A 18 21.49 14.86 5.46
N ARG A 19 20.93 14.03 4.59
CA ARG A 19 20.15 12.83 4.91
C ARG A 19 20.98 11.88 5.77
N ALA A 20 20.73 11.87 7.08
CA ALA A 20 21.35 10.94 8.01
C ALA A 20 20.93 9.49 7.67
N ARG A 21 21.79 8.77 6.95
CA ARG A 21 21.66 7.32 6.76
C ARG A 21 21.87 6.65 8.11
N ARG A 22 20.79 6.13 8.68
CA ARG A 22 20.79 5.24 9.86
C ARG A 22 21.73 4.06 9.57
N ARG A 23 22.91 4.06 10.20
CA ARG A 23 23.86 2.93 10.18
C ARG A 23 23.23 1.77 10.94
N ALA A 24 23.23 0.60 10.31
CA ALA A 24 22.94 -0.66 10.98
C ALA A 24 24.05 -0.96 12.00
N SER A 25 23.71 -1.03 13.27
CA SER A 25 24.56 -1.56 14.33
C SER A 25 24.59 -3.08 14.23
N ARG A 26 25.77 -3.64 13.90
CA ARG A 26 26.06 -5.06 14.10
C ARG A 26 26.55 -5.25 15.54
N ALA A 27 26.00 -6.23 16.24
CA ALA A 27 26.52 -6.66 17.53
C ALA A 27 27.89 -7.34 17.35
N ALA A 28 28.84 -6.95 18.19
CA ALA A 28 30.14 -7.58 18.32
C ALA A 28 29.98 -9.00 18.89
N GLY A 29 30.63 -9.97 18.27
CA GLY A 29 30.66 -11.35 18.75
C GLY A 29 31.53 -11.53 20.00
N PRO A 30 31.36 -12.61 20.77
CA PRO A 30 32.29 -12.98 21.82
C PRO A 30 33.47 -13.81 21.28
N ALA A 31 34.61 -13.60 21.92
CA ALA A 31 35.94 -14.03 21.55
C ALA A 31 36.26 -15.51 21.83
N LYS A 32 37.28 -15.97 21.11
CA LYS A 32 38.02 -17.23 21.26
C LYS A 32 38.50 -17.50 22.70
N SER A 33 38.41 -18.75 23.11
CA SER A 33 39.34 -19.44 24.02
C SER A 33 39.39 -20.90 23.52
N GLU A 34 40.37 -21.18 22.67
CA GLU A 34 41.62 -21.90 23.01
C GLU A 34 41.43 -23.41 23.12
N SER A 35 41.97 -24.08 22.11
CA SER A 35 42.14 -25.53 22.02
C SER A 35 43.23 -25.98 22.98
N THR A 36 42.96 -27.01 23.77
CA THR A 36 44.02 -27.83 24.36
C THR A 36 43.91 -29.23 23.78
N GLN A 37 44.92 -29.59 22.99
CA GLN A 37 45.14 -30.90 22.40
C GLN A 37 45.33 -31.95 23.50
N ALA A 38 44.64 -33.07 23.39
CA ALA A 38 44.95 -34.27 24.16
C ALA A 38 46.16 -34.95 23.52
N VAL A 39 47.30 -34.86 24.20
CA VAL A 39 48.51 -35.63 23.90
C VAL A 39 48.26 -37.08 24.30
N THR A 40 48.35 -37.98 23.33
CA THR A 40 48.48 -39.42 23.53
C THR A 40 49.90 -39.74 24.01
N VAL A 41 50.03 -40.31 25.21
CA VAL A 41 51.25 -41.00 25.63
C VAL A 41 50.89 -42.45 25.91
N ALA A 42 51.33 -43.33 25.01
CA ALA A 42 51.45 -44.75 25.28
C ALA A 42 52.79 -44.96 25.99
N THR A 43 52.76 -45.61 27.16
CA THR A 43 53.96 -46.14 27.80
C THR A 43 53.77 -47.65 27.96
N GLU A 44 54.51 -48.37 27.13
CA GLU A 44 54.80 -49.80 27.24
C GLU A 44 56.16 -49.91 27.94
N VAL A 45 56.22 -50.50 29.15
CA VAL A 45 57.46 -51.10 29.69
C VAL A 45 57.14 -52.31 30.58
N ALA A 46 57.44 -53.46 30.00
CA ALA A 46 58.10 -54.67 30.51
C ALA A 46 58.11 -55.05 32.01
N ALA A 47 57.80 -56.33 32.23
CA ALA A 47 58.01 -57.14 33.43
C ALA A 47 59.48 -57.30 33.84
N PRO A 48 59.74 -57.77 35.09
CA PRO A 48 60.22 -59.15 35.22
C PRO A 48 59.58 -59.97 36.38
N ALA A 49 59.72 -61.30 36.24
CA ALA A 49 59.15 -62.40 37.02
C ALA A 49 60.05 -62.85 38.22
N PRO A 50 59.82 -64.00 38.91
CA PRO A 50 58.68 -64.41 39.75
C PRO A 50 59.07 -65.07 41.12
N ALA A 51 58.03 -65.41 41.94
CA ALA A 51 57.90 -66.48 42.96
C ALA A 51 57.82 -66.08 44.47
N PRO A 52 57.16 -66.87 45.36
CA PRO A 52 55.85 -67.55 45.22
C PRO A 52 54.86 -67.31 46.39
N LYS A 53 53.56 -67.43 46.04
CA LYS A 53 52.29 -67.75 46.76
C LYS A 53 52.25 -67.86 48.31
N PRO A 54 51.08 -67.49 48.87
CA PRO A 54 50.20 -68.56 49.34
C PRO A 54 48.77 -68.50 48.79
N SER A 55 48.20 -69.70 48.75
CA SER A 55 46.87 -70.12 48.31
C SER A 55 45.70 -69.37 48.97
N ALA A 56 44.61 -69.17 48.24
CA ALA A 56 43.36 -69.90 48.50
C ALA A 56 42.18 -69.39 47.65
N LYS A 57 41.47 -70.37 47.07
CA LYS A 57 40.05 -70.36 46.69
C LYS A 57 39.69 -69.70 45.36
N SER A 58 39.61 -70.59 44.37
CA SER A 58 38.84 -70.49 43.14
C SER A 58 37.42 -69.97 43.43
N GLY A 59 37.22 -68.67 43.17
CA GLY A 59 35.90 -68.05 43.10
C GLY A 59 35.35 -68.26 41.70
N LYS A 60 34.23 -68.98 41.61
CA LYS A 60 33.44 -69.21 40.39
C LYS A 60 33.42 -67.97 39.50
N THR A 61 33.71 -68.17 38.22
CA THR A 61 33.40 -67.25 37.12
C THR A 61 31.93 -66.84 37.20
N LEU A 62 31.67 -65.64 37.72
CA LEU A 62 30.36 -65.02 37.65
C LEU A 62 30.16 -64.57 36.20
N LYS A 63 29.16 -65.17 35.57
CA LYS A 63 28.69 -64.83 34.21
C LYS A 63 28.60 -63.31 34.07
N SER A 64 29.22 -62.79 33.01
CA SER A 64 29.06 -61.40 32.57
C SER A 64 27.59 -60.98 32.67
N LEU A 65 27.30 -59.99 33.52
CA LEU A 65 25.97 -59.38 33.62
C LEU A 65 25.67 -58.73 32.26
N LYS A 66 24.74 -59.33 31.51
CA LYS A 66 24.25 -58.79 30.24
C LYS A 66 23.60 -57.42 30.52
N PRO A 67 23.89 -56.36 29.74
CA PRO A 67 23.24 -55.07 29.93
C PRO A 67 21.72 -55.24 29.87
N PRO A 68 20.94 -54.55 30.72
CA PRO A 68 19.48 -54.64 30.69
C PRO A 68 18.96 -54.28 29.29
N PRO A 69 17.89 -54.93 28.81
CA PRO A 69 17.35 -54.67 27.49
C PRO A 69 16.99 -53.18 27.38
N ARG A 70 17.62 -52.48 26.43
CA ARG A 70 17.30 -51.08 26.12
C ARG A 70 15.80 -51.00 25.79
N ARG A 71 15.05 -50.21 26.56
CA ARG A 71 13.65 -49.87 26.26
C ARG A 71 13.57 -49.39 24.81
N GLN A 72 12.76 -50.06 24.00
CA GLN A 72 12.55 -49.61 22.63
C GLN A 72 11.80 -48.27 22.67
N PRO A 73 12.26 -47.25 21.92
CA PRO A 73 11.54 -45.99 21.86
C PRO A 73 10.13 -46.22 21.30
N HIS A 74 9.12 -45.60 21.91
CA HIS A 74 7.73 -45.64 21.44
C HIS A 74 7.56 -44.79 20.15
N ARG A 75 8.27 -45.17 19.08
CA ARG A 75 8.35 -44.43 17.81
C ARG A 75 6.97 -44.27 17.15
N THR A 76 6.11 -45.28 17.29
CA THR A 76 4.72 -45.25 16.79
C THR A 76 3.87 -44.22 17.51
N LEU A 77 3.99 -44.11 18.84
CA LEU A 77 3.28 -43.13 19.65
C LEU A 77 3.73 -41.70 19.31
N VAL A 78 5.05 -41.49 19.19
CA VAL A 78 5.61 -40.20 18.75
C VAL A 78 5.14 -39.84 17.35
N ALA A 79 5.10 -40.81 16.42
CA ALA A 79 4.58 -40.60 15.08
C ALA A 79 3.11 -40.15 15.08
N TRP A 80 2.25 -40.82 15.86
CA TRP A 80 0.85 -40.44 15.99
C TRP A 80 0.64 -39.05 16.59
N ILE A 81 1.38 -38.71 17.66
CA ILE A 81 1.33 -37.36 18.25
C ILE A 81 1.80 -36.32 17.23
N SER A 82 2.90 -36.58 16.54
CA SER A 82 3.42 -35.65 15.53
C SER A 82 2.44 -35.45 14.37
N PHE A 83 1.74 -36.51 13.96
CA PHE A 83 0.70 -36.45 12.94
C PHE A 83 -0.51 -35.64 13.41
N ALA A 84 -1.01 -35.91 14.63
CA ALA A 84 -2.11 -35.15 15.22
C ALA A 84 -1.74 -33.66 15.37
N ALA A 85 -0.53 -33.35 15.84
CA ALA A 85 -0.03 -31.99 15.93
C ALA A 85 0.08 -31.33 14.55
N ALA A 86 0.54 -32.04 13.52
CA ALA A 86 0.59 -31.54 12.15
C ALA A 86 -0.80 -31.24 11.59
N VAL A 87 -1.78 -32.13 11.79
CA VAL A 87 -3.16 -31.90 11.35
C VAL A 87 -3.77 -30.68 12.05
N LEU A 88 -3.56 -30.53 13.36
CA LEU A 88 -4.00 -29.34 14.10
C LEU A 88 -3.32 -28.06 13.59
N ALA A 89 -2.02 -28.11 13.30
CA ALA A 89 -1.29 -26.97 12.74
C ALA A 89 -1.82 -26.58 11.35
N VAL A 90 -2.05 -27.54 10.46
CA VAL A 90 -2.65 -27.30 9.14
C VAL A 90 -4.07 -26.74 9.29
N GLY A 91 -4.89 -27.30 10.18
CA GLY A 91 -6.25 -26.79 10.43
C GLY A 91 -6.24 -25.34 10.94
N ALA A 92 -5.33 -25.01 11.85
CA ALA A 92 -5.15 -23.65 12.35
C ALA A 92 -4.69 -22.69 11.24
N LEU A 93 -3.72 -23.11 10.41
CA LEU A 93 -3.26 -22.32 9.26
C LEU A 93 -4.37 -22.11 8.22
N ALA A 94 -5.11 -23.15 7.88
CA ALA A 94 -6.23 -23.07 6.94
C ALA A 94 -7.33 -22.14 7.46
N GLY A 95 -7.68 -22.23 8.75
CA GLY A 95 -8.60 -21.31 9.39
C GLY A 95 -8.11 -19.85 9.35
N GLY A 96 -6.83 -19.62 9.64
CA GLY A 96 -6.22 -18.29 9.55
C GLY A 96 -6.27 -17.72 8.13
N VAL A 97 -5.94 -18.52 7.12
CA VAL A 97 -6.02 -18.11 5.71
C VAL A 97 -7.46 -17.78 5.30
N ALA A 98 -8.45 -18.57 5.73
CA ALA A 98 -9.85 -18.30 5.43
C ALA A 98 -10.33 -16.96 6.01
N VAL A 99 -9.95 -16.65 7.24
CA VAL A 99 -10.28 -15.35 7.88
C VAL A 99 -9.63 -14.18 7.14
N LEU A 100 -8.35 -14.30 6.81
CA LEU A 100 -7.65 -13.26 6.06
C LEU A 100 -8.25 -13.04 4.67
N PHE A 101 -8.68 -14.12 4.02
CA PHE A 101 -9.33 -14.03 2.71
C PHE A 101 -10.64 -13.25 2.75
N VAL A 102 -11.49 -13.49 3.75
CA VAL A 102 -12.74 -12.73 3.93
C VAL A 102 -12.45 -11.26 4.18
N GLN A 103 -11.54 -10.94 5.11
CA GLN A 103 -11.16 -9.56 5.40
C GLN A 103 -10.58 -8.84 4.19
N GLN A 104 -9.79 -9.54 3.37
CA GLN A 104 -9.22 -9.00 2.14
C GLN A 104 -10.32 -8.65 1.13
N ARG A 105 -11.34 -9.50 0.97
CA ARG A 105 -12.46 -9.22 0.06
C ARG A 105 -13.26 -8.01 0.51
N ASP A 106 -13.54 -7.88 1.80
CA ASP A 106 -14.28 -6.74 2.34
C ASP A 106 -13.49 -5.43 2.19
N ALA A 107 -12.18 -5.48 2.44
CA ALA A 107 -11.28 -4.34 2.21
C ALA A 107 -11.21 -3.95 0.73
N GLN A 108 -11.11 -4.94 -0.17
CA GLN A 108 -11.12 -4.71 -1.62
C GLN A 108 -12.44 -4.13 -2.11
N ALA A 109 -13.58 -4.59 -1.57
CA ALA A 109 -14.89 -4.07 -1.93
C ALA A 109 -15.03 -2.58 -1.57
N LYS A 110 -14.57 -2.19 -0.37
CA LYS A 110 -14.54 -0.78 0.07
C LYS A 110 -13.61 0.05 -0.81
N GLN A 111 -12.37 -0.41 -1.02
CA GLN A 111 -11.40 0.31 -1.85
C GLN A 111 -11.89 0.46 -3.30
N SER A 112 -12.52 -0.56 -3.86
CA SER A 112 -13.13 -0.51 -5.20
C SER A 112 -14.25 0.53 -5.26
N ARG A 113 -15.10 0.60 -4.25
CA ARG A 113 -16.15 1.62 -4.15
C ARG A 113 -15.55 3.03 -4.03
N ASP A 114 -14.56 3.23 -3.16
CA ASP A 114 -13.87 4.50 -2.98
C ASP A 114 -13.21 4.97 -4.28
N GLN A 115 -12.57 4.05 -5.01
CA GLN A 115 -11.99 4.35 -6.32
C GLN A 115 -13.04 4.76 -7.34
N ARG A 116 -14.21 4.09 -7.39
CA ARG A 116 -15.30 4.46 -8.30
C ARG A 116 -15.81 5.88 -8.02
N PHE A 117 -15.82 6.34 -6.78
CA PHE A 117 -16.16 7.74 -6.47
C PHE A 117 -15.13 8.71 -7.07
N VAL A 118 -13.84 8.43 -6.89
CA VAL A 118 -12.75 9.23 -7.45
C VAL A 118 -12.79 9.26 -8.98
N ASP A 119 -13.00 8.10 -9.61
CA ASP A 119 -13.09 7.96 -11.05
C ASP A 119 -14.30 8.72 -11.61
N THR A 120 -15.45 8.61 -10.94
CA THR A 120 -16.67 9.35 -11.33
C THR A 120 -16.45 10.86 -11.22
N ALA A 121 -15.87 11.34 -10.11
CA ALA A 121 -15.57 12.76 -9.94
C ALA A 121 -14.62 13.28 -11.04
N THR A 122 -13.56 12.52 -11.30
CA THR A 122 -12.58 12.80 -12.36
C THR A 122 -13.29 12.89 -13.72
N GLN A 123 -14.12 11.90 -14.04
CA GLN A 123 -14.86 11.85 -15.30
C GLN A 123 -15.85 13.02 -15.43
N THR A 124 -16.57 13.38 -14.36
CA THR A 124 -17.48 14.53 -14.36
C THR A 124 -16.73 15.83 -14.65
N VAL A 125 -15.57 16.05 -14.03
CA VAL A 125 -14.73 17.23 -14.27
C VAL A 125 -14.18 17.25 -15.69
N VAL A 126 -13.71 16.11 -16.20
CA VAL A 126 -13.24 15.99 -17.59
C VAL A 126 -14.38 16.28 -18.57
N ASN A 127 -15.58 15.72 -18.34
CA ASN A 127 -16.74 15.96 -19.19
C ASN A 127 -17.18 17.43 -19.15
N MET A 128 -17.01 18.12 -18.01
CA MET A 128 -17.38 19.53 -17.86
C MET A 128 -16.46 20.47 -18.64
N PHE A 129 -15.15 20.22 -18.59
CA PHE A 129 -14.15 21.10 -19.19
C PHE A 129 -13.68 20.68 -20.58
N SER A 130 -14.05 19.48 -21.05
CA SER A 130 -13.66 18.97 -22.35
C SER A 130 -14.81 19.02 -23.35
N TYR A 131 -14.63 19.74 -24.45
CA TYR A 131 -15.59 19.78 -25.55
C TYR A 131 -14.87 20.06 -26.87
N LYS A 132 -15.46 19.58 -27.97
CA LYS A 132 -15.00 19.86 -29.32
C LYS A 132 -16.13 20.47 -30.14
N GLN A 133 -15.78 21.29 -31.14
CA GLN A 133 -16.73 21.99 -31.98
C GLN A 133 -17.61 21.06 -32.82
N ASP A 134 -17.04 19.94 -33.26
CA ASP A 134 -17.72 18.92 -34.07
C ASP A 134 -18.77 18.11 -33.28
N ASN A 135 -18.67 18.07 -31.95
CA ASN A 135 -19.52 17.22 -31.11
C ASN A 135 -20.09 17.94 -29.86
N ILE A 136 -20.33 19.25 -29.94
CA ILE A 136 -20.80 20.05 -28.79
C ILE A 136 -22.05 19.44 -28.15
N ASP A 137 -23.02 19.01 -28.95
CA ASP A 137 -24.27 18.46 -28.42
C ASP A 137 -24.02 17.20 -27.59
N GLU A 138 -23.17 16.31 -28.09
CA GLU A 138 -22.77 15.10 -27.39
C GLU A 138 -21.98 15.42 -26.11
N SER A 139 -21.04 16.36 -26.19
CA SER A 139 -20.19 16.75 -25.07
C SER A 139 -20.98 17.39 -23.93
N VAL A 140 -21.87 18.33 -24.24
CA VAL A 140 -22.77 18.93 -23.24
C VAL A 140 -23.73 17.88 -22.69
N ASN A 141 -24.33 17.05 -23.55
CA ASN A 141 -25.24 16.01 -23.08
C ASN A 141 -24.52 14.97 -22.19
N ARG A 142 -23.27 14.61 -22.48
CA ARG A 142 -22.46 13.70 -21.66
C ARG A 142 -22.19 14.28 -20.28
N PHE A 143 -21.81 15.55 -20.22
CA PHE A 143 -21.64 16.27 -18.95
C PHE A 143 -22.94 16.29 -18.16
N VAL A 144 -24.02 16.80 -18.76
CA VAL A 144 -25.32 16.91 -18.10
C VAL A 144 -25.79 15.53 -17.66
N ASN A 145 -25.77 14.51 -18.53
CA ASN A 145 -26.19 13.14 -18.23
C ASN A 145 -25.39 12.44 -17.12
N GLY A 146 -24.15 12.89 -16.88
CA GLY A 146 -23.30 12.44 -15.78
C GLY A 146 -23.60 13.09 -14.43
N THR A 147 -24.55 14.03 -14.36
CA THR A 147 -24.92 14.75 -13.14
C THR A 147 -26.30 14.34 -12.61
N SER A 148 -26.53 14.57 -11.32
CA SER A 148 -27.82 14.38 -10.65
C SER A 148 -28.06 15.50 -9.64
N GLY A 149 -29.15 15.41 -8.87
CA GLY A 149 -29.39 16.30 -7.73
C GLY A 149 -29.45 17.80 -8.09
N PRO A 150 -29.02 18.68 -7.18
CA PRO A 150 -28.99 20.12 -7.38
C PRO A 150 -28.19 20.56 -8.60
N LEU A 151 -27.05 19.91 -8.88
CA LEU A 151 -26.22 20.23 -10.04
C LEU A 151 -26.97 20.00 -11.34
N ARG A 152 -27.64 18.84 -11.49
CA ARG A 152 -28.51 18.58 -12.65
C ARG A 152 -29.63 19.62 -12.73
N GLY A 153 -30.27 19.92 -11.60
CA GLY A 153 -31.34 20.91 -11.54
C GLY A 153 -30.93 22.28 -12.09
N MET A 154 -29.73 22.77 -11.71
CA MET A 154 -29.19 24.03 -12.22
C MET A 154 -28.87 23.99 -13.72
N LEU A 155 -28.30 22.87 -14.19
CA LEU A 155 -27.95 22.69 -15.60
C LEU A 155 -29.17 22.56 -16.51
N SER A 156 -30.26 21.98 -16.01
CA SER A 156 -31.50 21.77 -16.77
C SER A 156 -32.52 22.89 -16.59
N ALA A 157 -32.31 23.83 -15.66
CA ALA A 157 -33.18 24.98 -15.48
C ALA A 157 -33.19 25.88 -16.74
N ASN A 158 -34.37 26.43 -17.09
CA ASN A 158 -34.52 27.51 -18.09
C ASN A 158 -33.79 27.30 -19.43
N ASN A 159 -33.77 26.08 -19.96
CA ASN A 159 -33.02 25.73 -21.20
C ASN A 159 -31.51 26.08 -21.13
N ASN A 160 -30.92 26.01 -19.94
CA ASN A 160 -29.49 26.25 -19.75
C ASN A 160 -28.62 25.30 -20.58
N VAL A 161 -29.09 24.08 -20.84
CA VAL A 161 -28.39 23.12 -21.71
C VAL A 161 -28.24 23.67 -23.13
N GLU A 162 -29.30 24.22 -23.70
CA GLU A 162 -29.30 24.82 -25.04
C GLU A 162 -28.45 26.09 -25.06
N ASN A 163 -28.52 26.90 -24.01
CA ASN A 163 -27.67 28.08 -23.86
C ASN A 163 -26.18 27.71 -23.80
N LEU A 164 -25.80 26.67 -23.05
CA LEU A 164 -24.43 26.17 -22.99
C LEU A 164 -23.94 25.70 -24.36
N LYS A 165 -24.77 24.95 -25.11
CA LYS A 165 -24.45 24.55 -26.48
C LYS A 165 -24.22 25.77 -27.37
N GLY A 166 -25.07 26.81 -27.26
CA GLY A 166 -24.92 28.06 -27.99
C GLY A 166 -23.62 28.81 -27.66
N LEU A 167 -23.28 28.91 -26.38
CA LEU A 167 -22.04 29.56 -25.91
C LEU A 167 -20.78 28.84 -26.40
N PHE A 168 -20.76 27.51 -26.35
CA PHE A 168 -19.61 26.74 -26.85
C PHE A 168 -19.48 26.85 -28.38
N ARG A 169 -20.60 26.86 -29.12
CA ARG A 169 -20.58 27.08 -30.58
C ARG A 169 -20.07 28.47 -30.95
N SER A 170 -20.48 29.51 -30.22
CA SER A 170 -20.08 30.89 -30.53
C SER A 170 -18.59 31.16 -30.25
N THR A 171 -17.99 30.41 -29.32
CA THR A 171 -16.59 30.59 -28.94
C THR A 171 -15.62 30.06 -30.02
N ASN A 172 -16.07 29.19 -30.94
CA ASN A 172 -15.25 28.56 -31.99
C ASN A 172 -13.94 27.91 -31.48
N ALA A 173 -13.90 27.52 -30.21
CA ALA A 173 -12.75 26.90 -29.58
C ALA A 173 -13.03 25.44 -29.20
N THR A 174 -11.98 24.66 -29.03
CA THR A 174 -12.05 23.35 -28.37
C THR A 174 -11.36 23.45 -27.03
N SER A 175 -11.78 22.63 -26.06
CA SER A 175 -11.20 22.62 -24.73
C SER A 175 -10.88 21.19 -24.33
N GLU A 176 -9.73 20.98 -23.73
CA GLU A 176 -9.28 19.70 -23.22
C GLU A 176 -8.87 19.82 -21.76
N ALA A 177 -9.35 18.89 -20.95
CA ALA A 177 -9.07 18.85 -19.53
C ALA A 177 -8.18 17.65 -19.18
N VAL A 178 -7.09 17.92 -18.46
CA VAL A 178 -6.16 16.90 -17.98
C VAL A 178 -6.15 16.93 -16.46
N VAL A 179 -6.53 15.82 -15.83
CA VAL A 179 -6.52 15.70 -14.36
C VAL A 179 -5.10 15.42 -13.89
N ASN A 180 -4.59 16.28 -13.01
CA ASN A 180 -3.27 16.14 -12.39
C ASN A 180 -3.31 15.23 -11.16
N GLY A 181 -4.44 15.20 -10.47
CA GLY A 181 -4.64 14.36 -9.29
C GLY A 181 -6.07 14.47 -8.78
N ALA A 182 -6.52 13.39 -8.15
CA ALA A 182 -7.81 13.33 -7.48
C ALA A 182 -7.66 12.54 -6.17
N ALA A 183 -8.37 12.97 -5.13
CA ALA A 183 -8.33 12.32 -3.83
C ALA A 183 -9.70 12.37 -3.15
N LEU A 184 -10.11 11.25 -2.57
CA LEU A 184 -11.31 11.14 -1.75
C LEU A 184 -11.05 11.84 -0.40
N GLU A 185 -11.88 12.82 -0.06
CA GLU A 185 -11.84 13.55 1.22
C GLU A 185 -12.64 12.80 2.30
N GLY A 186 -13.79 12.24 1.92
CA GLY A 186 -14.63 11.45 2.82
C GLY A 186 -15.92 10.99 2.15
N VAL A 187 -16.57 10.03 2.77
CA VAL A 187 -17.88 9.49 2.36
C VAL A 187 -18.86 9.63 3.51
N ASP A 188 -20.00 10.25 3.24
CA ASP A 188 -21.15 10.27 4.12
C ASP A 188 -22.02 9.05 3.83
N ALA A 189 -22.07 8.11 4.78
CA ALA A 189 -22.83 6.88 4.66
C ALA A 189 -24.35 7.05 4.90
N VAL A 190 -24.80 8.23 5.36
CA VAL A 190 -26.24 8.51 5.53
C VAL A 190 -26.87 8.97 4.23
N THR A 191 -26.12 9.74 3.44
CA THR A 191 -26.60 10.34 2.19
C THR A 191 -25.98 9.71 0.93
N ASP A 192 -25.13 8.69 1.09
CA ASP A 192 -24.34 8.05 0.04
C ASP A 192 -23.61 9.04 -0.87
N ASN A 193 -23.07 10.09 -0.24
CA ASN A 193 -22.32 11.14 -0.90
C ASN A 193 -20.83 11.06 -0.56
N ALA A 194 -19.99 11.16 -1.58
CA ALA A 194 -18.54 11.24 -1.44
C ALA A 194 -18.04 12.63 -1.85
N SER A 195 -17.17 13.22 -1.03
CA SER A 195 -16.44 14.44 -1.39
C SER A 195 -15.09 14.07 -2.00
N VAL A 196 -14.82 14.52 -3.21
CA VAL A 196 -13.57 14.27 -3.93
C VAL A 196 -12.94 15.60 -4.34
N LEU A 197 -11.67 15.79 -3.99
CA LEU A 197 -10.87 16.91 -4.47
C LEU A 197 -10.21 16.52 -5.79
N VAL A 198 -10.44 17.32 -6.83
CA VAL A 198 -9.89 17.12 -8.17
C VAL A 198 -9.07 18.35 -8.57
N SER A 199 -7.83 18.12 -8.99
CA SER A 199 -6.97 19.12 -9.61
C SER A 199 -6.91 18.86 -11.11
N VAL A 200 -7.27 19.85 -11.91
CA VAL A 200 -7.34 19.75 -13.37
C VAL A 200 -6.62 20.92 -14.01
N ARG A 201 -6.03 20.68 -15.19
CA ARG A 201 -5.55 21.70 -16.09
C ARG A 201 -6.41 21.71 -17.34
N VAL A 202 -6.82 22.89 -17.76
CA VAL A 202 -7.69 23.08 -18.92
C VAL A 202 -6.93 23.86 -19.97
N THR A 203 -6.85 23.31 -21.17
CA THR A 203 -6.20 23.94 -22.31
C THR A 203 -7.25 24.18 -23.37
N VAL A 204 -7.38 25.43 -23.80
CA VAL A 204 -8.32 25.83 -24.85
C VAL A 204 -7.53 26.02 -26.14
N ALA A 205 -7.97 25.41 -27.23
CA ALA A 205 -7.41 25.62 -28.56
C ALA A 205 -8.41 26.40 -29.44
N ASP A 206 -7.90 27.35 -30.23
CA ASP A 206 -8.71 28.05 -31.24
C ASP A 206 -9.05 27.13 -32.43
N ILE A 207 -9.83 27.61 -33.39
CA ILE A 207 -10.22 26.88 -34.60
C ILE A 207 -9.03 26.46 -35.46
N ASP A 208 -7.93 27.23 -35.40
CA ASP A 208 -6.66 26.93 -36.07
C ASP A 208 -5.81 25.87 -35.33
N GLY A 209 -6.30 25.34 -34.20
CA GLY A 209 -5.60 24.35 -33.38
C GLY A 209 -4.49 24.94 -32.49
N VAL A 210 -4.45 26.27 -32.33
CA VAL A 210 -3.45 26.94 -31.50
C VAL A 210 -3.87 26.89 -30.04
N ASN A 211 -3.06 26.22 -29.21
CA ASN A 211 -3.28 26.09 -27.77
C ASN A 211 -3.02 27.41 -27.03
N LYS A 212 -3.99 27.86 -26.24
CA LYS A 212 -3.85 28.94 -25.25
C LYS A 212 -3.13 28.41 -24.00
N PRO A 213 -2.59 29.30 -23.15
CA PRO A 213 -1.99 28.89 -21.87
C PRO A 213 -2.96 28.05 -21.03
N SER A 214 -2.46 26.92 -20.53
CA SER A 214 -3.27 26.00 -19.72
C SER A 214 -3.55 26.58 -18.34
N MET A 215 -4.81 26.59 -17.94
CA MET A 215 -5.26 27.15 -16.66
C MET A 215 -5.50 26.06 -15.61
N PRO A 216 -4.94 26.18 -14.39
CA PRO A 216 -5.18 25.23 -13.32
C PRO A 216 -6.50 25.54 -12.60
N TYR A 217 -7.30 24.49 -12.36
CA TYR A 217 -8.49 24.55 -11.52
C TYR A 217 -8.44 23.47 -10.46
N ARG A 218 -9.04 23.77 -9.31
CA ARG A 218 -9.27 22.81 -8.23
C ARG A 218 -10.74 22.81 -7.91
N LEU A 219 -11.33 21.63 -7.80
CA LEU A 219 -12.75 21.47 -7.54
C LEU A 219 -12.94 20.45 -6.43
N ARG A 220 -13.90 20.71 -5.57
CA ARG A 220 -14.50 19.70 -4.70
C ARG A 220 -15.76 19.21 -5.40
N VAL A 221 -15.75 17.96 -5.83
CA VAL A 221 -16.87 17.30 -6.49
C VAL A 221 -17.57 16.44 -5.45
N ILE A 222 -18.88 16.62 -5.32
CA ILE A 222 -19.72 15.73 -4.54
C ILE A 222 -20.28 14.70 -5.51
N VAL A 223 -19.99 13.42 -5.26
CA VAL A 223 -20.51 12.30 -6.04
C VAL A 223 -21.56 11.57 -5.21
N HIS A 224 -22.72 11.32 -5.80
CA HIS A 224 -23.80 10.56 -5.17
C HIS A 224 -23.90 9.18 -5.83
N GLU A 225 -24.02 8.14 -5.00
CA GLU A 225 -24.37 6.77 -5.43
C GLU A 225 -25.87 6.55 -5.20
N ASP A 226 -26.61 6.23 -6.26
CA ASP A 226 -28.04 5.91 -6.15
C ASP A 226 -28.30 4.46 -5.72
N ASP A 227 -29.57 4.11 -5.50
CA ASP A 227 -29.99 2.76 -5.10
C ASP A 227 -29.61 1.66 -6.12
N ALA A 228 -29.37 2.02 -7.38
CA ALA A 228 -28.93 1.11 -8.43
C ALA A 228 -27.39 0.97 -8.48
N GLY A 229 -26.66 1.65 -7.59
CA GLY A 229 -25.20 1.70 -7.54
C GLY A 229 -24.57 2.58 -8.63
N ARG A 230 -25.36 3.45 -9.26
CA ARG A 230 -24.86 4.39 -10.26
C ARG A 230 -24.33 5.63 -9.57
N MET A 231 -23.08 5.97 -9.86
CA MET A 231 -22.42 7.18 -9.35
C MET A 231 -22.55 8.34 -10.33
N THR A 232 -22.90 9.52 -9.82
CA THR A 232 -23.08 10.74 -10.62
C THR A 232 -22.58 11.98 -9.89
N GLY A 233 -22.20 13.03 -10.63
CA GLY A 233 -21.85 14.32 -10.04
C GLY A 233 -23.10 15.00 -9.48
N TYR A 234 -23.17 15.13 -8.16
CA TYR A 234 -24.33 15.65 -7.43
C TYR A 234 -24.24 17.16 -7.17
N ASP A 235 -23.03 17.64 -6.84
CA ASP A 235 -22.75 19.04 -6.56
C ASP A 235 -21.26 19.35 -6.82
N LEU A 236 -20.94 20.61 -7.10
CA LEU A 236 -19.59 21.09 -7.37
C LEU A 236 -19.30 22.35 -6.54
N LYS A 237 -18.16 22.36 -5.85
CA LYS A 237 -17.72 23.49 -5.03
C LYS A 237 -16.30 23.91 -5.38
N TYR A 238 -16.03 25.21 -5.40
CA TYR A 238 -14.68 25.75 -5.58
C TYR A 238 -14.04 25.91 -4.19
N PRO A 239 -12.97 25.17 -3.86
CA PRO A 239 -12.46 25.08 -2.51
C PRO A 239 -11.85 26.37 -1.93
N ASP A 240 -11.80 27.50 -2.65
CA ASP A 240 -11.36 28.81 -2.11
C ASP A 240 -12.08 30.03 -2.73
N GLY A 241 -13.21 29.83 -3.44
CA GLY A 241 -13.79 30.89 -4.29
C GLY A 241 -12.93 31.13 -5.53
N GLY A 242 -13.46 30.85 -6.73
CA GLY A 242 -12.69 30.90 -7.97
C GLY A 242 -11.92 32.21 -8.16
N ASN A 243 -10.69 32.12 -8.70
CA ASN A 243 -9.91 33.28 -9.15
C ASN A 243 -10.69 34.15 -10.14
#